data_AF-A0A940VE84-F1
#
_entry.id   AF-A0A940VE84-F1
#
_cell.length_a   1.000
_cell.length_b   1.000
_cell.length_c   1.000
_cell.angle_alpha   90.00
_cell.angle_beta   90.00
_cell.angle_gamma   90.00
#
_symmetry.space_group_name_H-M   'P 1'
#
loop_
_entity.id
_entity.type
_entity.pdbx_description
1 polymer ?
#
loop_
_entity_poly.entity_id
_entity_poly.type
_entity_poly.pdbx_seq_one_letter_code
_entity_poly.pdbx_strand_id
1 'polypeptide(L)'
;MNTTDAIIIGGGQAGLAMSRCLTDRGVEHVILERGRVAERWRSERWDSLRLLTPRWQSRLPGWRYRGPDPDGFMTASEVVAYLDEYARSFRAPLHTGVTVTRVQGRGDSFEVQTDAGAWESSNVVIA
;
A
#
# COMPACT_ATOMS: atom_id res chain seq x y z
N MET A 1 10.86 -17.95 -9.69
CA MET A 1 10.85 -16.51 -9.98
C MET A 1 9.42 -16.18 -10.34
N ASN A 2 8.78 -15.27 -9.60
CA ASN A 2 7.38 -14.92 -9.82
C ASN A 2 7.30 -13.80 -10.87
N THR A 3 6.25 -13.77 -11.69
CA THR A 3 6.06 -12.77 -12.75
C THR A 3 4.71 -12.08 -12.61
N THR A 4 4.66 -10.77 -12.89
CA THR A 4 3.42 -9.97 -12.87
C THR A 4 3.59 -8.69 -13.72
N ASP A 5 2.52 -8.01 -14.12
CA ASP A 5 2.62 -6.83 -14.98
C ASP A 5 3.18 -5.60 -14.26
N ALA A 6 2.90 -5.46 -12.95
CA ALA A 6 3.43 -4.38 -12.12
C ALA A 6 3.76 -4.81 -10.69
N ILE A 7 4.89 -4.34 -10.16
CA ILE A 7 5.27 -4.49 -8.76
C ILE A 7 5.20 -3.13 -8.06
N ILE A 8 4.45 -3.06 -6.97
CA ILE A 8 4.41 -1.90 -6.08
C ILE A 8 5.27 -2.22 -4.86
N ILE A 9 6.26 -1.38 -4.57
CA ILE A 9 7.12 -1.49 -3.39
C ILE A 9 6.60 -0.50 -2.36
N GLY A 10 6.00 -1.01 -1.28
CA GLY A 10 5.43 -0.23 -0.18
C GLY A 10 3.92 -0.49 0.02
N GLY A 11 3.55 -0.97 1.21
CA GLY A 11 2.18 -1.24 1.66
C GLY A 11 1.54 -0.10 2.46
N GLY A 12 2.01 1.14 2.23
CA GLY A 12 1.43 2.35 2.80
C GLY A 12 0.26 2.90 1.98
N GLN A 13 -0.20 4.11 2.33
CA GLN A 13 -1.32 4.77 1.67
C GLN A 13 -1.14 4.94 0.14
N ALA A 14 0.09 5.25 -0.31
CA ALA A 14 0.39 5.45 -1.74
C ALA A 14 0.34 4.13 -2.51
N GLY A 15 0.95 3.07 -1.98
CA GLY A 15 0.93 1.75 -2.61
C GLY A 15 -0.46 1.14 -2.67
N LEU A 16 -1.25 1.28 -1.59
CA LEU A 16 -2.65 0.85 -1.58
C LEU A 16 -3.51 1.65 -2.57
N ALA A 17 -3.30 2.97 -2.68
CA ALA A 17 -4.00 3.80 -3.66
C ALA A 17 -3.66 3.37 -5.10
N MET A 18 -2.38 3.12 -5.39
CA MET A 18 -1.95 2.64 -6.70
C MET A 18 -2.55 1.27 -7.02
N SER A 19 -2.47 0.33 -6.08
CA SER A 19 -3.00 -1.03 -6.24
C SER A 19 -4.50 -1.01 -6.52
N ARG A 20 -5.27 -0.14 -5.87
CA ARG A 20 -6.69 0.02 -6.20
C ARG A 20 -6.91 0.50 -7.64
N CYS A 21 -6.14 1.49 -8.08
CA CYS A 21 -6.24 2.00 -9.46
C CYS A 21 -5.87 0.94 -10.51
N LEU A 22 -4.89 0.07 -10.23
CA LEU A 22 -4.51 -1.07 -11.09
C LEU A 22 -5.59 -2.15 -11.08
N THR A 23 -6.14 -2.46 -9.90
CA THR A 23 -7.26 -3.41 -9.74
C THR A 23 -8.48 -2.99 -10.57
N ASP A 24 -8.88 -1.71 -10.47
CA ASP A 24 -10.02 -1.18 -11.23
C ASP A 24 -9.79 -1.21 -12.75
N ARG A 25 -8.52 -1.34 -13.20
CA ARG A 25 -8.13 -1.44 -14.62
C ARG A 25 -7.85 -2.88 -15.07
N GLY A 26 -7.95 -3.86 -14.18
CA GLY A 26 -7.65 -5.25 -14.49
C GLY A 26 -6.17 -5.54 -14.78
N VAL A 27 -5.26 -4.70 -14.28
CA VAL A 27 -3.81 -4.92 -14.43
C VAL A 27 -3.33 -5.86 -13.32
N GLU A 28 -2.63 -6.94 -13.69
CA GLU A 28 -2.06 -7.86 -12.72
C GLU A 28 -0.92 -7.18 -11.96
N HIS A 29 -0.95 -7.23 -10.63
CA HIS A 29 0.08 -6.59 -9.84
C HIS A 29 0.20 -7.20 -8.45
N VAL A 30 1.29 -6.86 -7.78
CA VAL A 30 1.56 -7.23 -6.40
C VAL A 30 2.04 -6.02 -5.61
N ILE A 31 1.72 -5.96 -4.31
CA ILE A 31 2.32 -5.02 -3.37
C ILE A 31 3.29 -5.78 -2.47
N LEU A 32 4.53 -5.32 -2.37
CA LEU A 32 5.55 -5.87 -1.47
C LEU A 32 5.80 -4.88 -0.32
N GLU A 33 5.57 -5.31 0.91
CA GLU A 33 5.74 -4.50 2.12
C GLU A 33 6.67 -5.21 3.11
N ARG A 34 7.70 -4.51 3.59
CA ARG A 34 8.68 -5.05 4.53
C ARG A 34 8.06 -5.39 5.90
N GLY A 35 7.10 -4.61 6.35
CA GLY A 35 6.41 -4.78 7.63
C GLY A 35 4.97 -5.24 7.43
N ARG A 36 4.05 -4.66 8.19
CA ARG A 36 2.60 -4.86 8.04
C ARG A 36 2.01 -3.78 7.11
N VAL A 37 0.74 -3.95 6.72
CA VAL A 37 -0.06 -2.88 6.11
C VAL A 37 0.10 -1.61 6.94
N ALA A 38 0.44 -0.50 6.29
CA ALA A 38 0.65 0.78 6.93
C ALA A 38 1.70 0.77 8.07
N GLU A 39 2.77 -0.02 7.97
CA GLU A 39 3.76 -0.22 9.06
C GLU A 39 4.27 1.10 9.66
N ARG A 40 4.58 2.10 8.83
CA ARG A 40 5.05 3.40 9.33
C ARG A 40 4.01 4.12 10.19
N TRP A 41 2.72 3.95 9.91
CA TRP A 41 1.66 4.47 10.77
C TRP A 41 1.55 3.70 12.09
N ARG A 42 1.82 2.39 12.05
CA ARG A 42 1.73 1.50 13.22
C ARG A 42 2.87 1.72 14.21
N SER A 43 4.10 1.90 13.71
CA SER A 43 5.31 1.78 14.55
C SER A 43 6.18 3.02 14.56
N GLU A 44 5.98 3.97 13.65
CA GLU A 44 6.82 5.18 13.51
C GLU A 44 6.04 6.48 13.81
N ARG A 45 4.88 6.40 14.47
CA ARG A 45 4.07 7.55 14.90
C ARG A 45 3.95 7.59 16.42
N TRP A 46 3.78 8.80 16.97
CA TRP A 46 3.59 9.02 18.40
C TRP A 46 2.11 8.92 18.78
N ASP A 47 1.83 8.52 20.03
CA ASP A 47 0.47 8.18 20.50
C ASP A 47 -0.53 9.34 20.37
N SER A 48 -0.08 10.57 20.58
CA SER A 48 -0.94 11.77 20.50
C SER A 48 -1.14 12.29 19.08
N LEU A 49 -0.55 11.66 18.06
CA LEU A 49 -0.70 12.10 16.68
C LEU A 49 -2.16 12.03 16.25
N ARG A 50 -2.64 13.15 15.69
CA ARG A 50 -3.87 13.22 14.92
C ARG A 50 -3.60 13.84 13.55
N LEU A 51 -4.42 13.48 12.56
CA LEU A 51 -4.41 14.15 11.28
C LEU A 51 -4.79 15.63 11.43
N LEU A 52 -4.26 16.47 10.55
CA LEU A 52 -4.59 17.90 10.47
C LEU A 52 -5.84 18.14 9.60
N THR A 53 -6.31 17.10 8.92
CA THR A 53 -7.46 17.12 8.02
C THR A 53 -8.63 16.36 8.64
N PRO A 54 -9.87 16.88 8.52
CA PRO A 54 -11.07 16.16 8.97
C PRO A 54 -11.23 14.80 8.29
N ARG A 55 -11.95 13.87 8.93
CA ARG A 55 -12.18 12.51 8.40
C ARG A 55 -12.83 12.53 7.02
N TRP A 56 -13.76 13.45 6.75
CA TRP A 56 -14.41 13.57 5.44
C TRP A 56 -13.43 13.89 4.30
N GLN A 57 -12.32 14.56 4.61
CA GLN A 57 -11.29 14.91 3.62
C GLN A 57 -10.30 13.75 3.39
N SER A 58 -10.20 12.82 4.34
CA SER A 58 -9.40 11.61 4.21
C SER A 58 -10.06 10.66 3.18
N ARG A 59 -9.51 10.63 1.96
CA ARG A 59 -10.06 9.90 0.82
C ARG A 59 -8.97 9.11 0.12
N LEU A 60 -9.34 7.92 -0.37
CA LEU A 60 -8.53 7.07 -1.22
C LEU A 60 -9.35 6.71 -2.48
N PRO A 61 -8.73 6.21 -3.56
CA PRO A 61 -9.46 5.80 -4.76
C PRO A 61 -10.66 4.89 -4.42
N GLY A 62 -11.87 5.32 -4.79
CA GLY A 62 -13.11 4.56 -4.51
C GLY A 62 -13.48 4.41 -3.02
N TRP A 63 -12.79 5.11 -2.10
CA TRP A 63 -12.97 4.96 -0.65
C TRP A 63 -13.04 6.31 0.05
N ARG A 64 -14.06 6.45 0.90
CA ARG A 64 -14.36 7.68 1.65
C ARG A 64 -14.78 7.29 3.06
N TYR A 65 -14.51 8.16 4.01
CA TYR A 65 -15.04 8.02 5.37
C TYR A 65 -16.58 7.96 5.36
N ARG A 66 -17.16 7.04 6.15
CA ARG A 66 -18.61 6.83 6.31
C ARG A 66 -19.03 6.70 7.78
N GLY A 67 -18.13 6.98 8.72
CA GLY A 67 -18.42 6.89 10.14
C GLY A 67 -19.20 8.11 10.67
N PRO A 68 -19.56 8.10 11.96
CA PRO A 68 -20.45 9.09 12.55
C PRO A 68 -19.81 10.46 12.85
N ASP A 69 -18.47 10.58 12.79
CA ASP A 69 -17.74 11.81 13.14
C ASP A 69 -16.91 12.34 11.95
N PRO A 70 -17.56 12.94 10.93
CA PRO A 70 -16.89 13.41 9.71
C PRO A 70 -15.92 14.58 9.96
N ASP A 71 -16.20 15.42 10.95
CA ASP A 71 -15.44 16.65 11.23
C ASP A 71 -14.26 16.42 12.18
N GLY A 72 -14.23 15.30 12.91
CA GLY A 72 -13.10 14.98 13.77
C GLY A 72 -11.82 14.58 13.02
N PHE A 73 -10.76 14.34 13.79
CA PHE A 73 -9.41 14.13 13.28
C PHE A 73 -8.89 12.74 13.69
N MET A 74 -8.56 11.90 12.70
CA MET A 74 -8.12 10.53 12.95
C MET A 74 -6.84 10.49 13.77
N THR A 75 -6.80 9.65 14.80
CA THR A 75 -5.55 9.24 15.46
C THR A 75 -4.69 8.41 14.52
N ALA A 76 -3.41 8.20 14.86
CA ALA A 76 -2.56 7.25 14.13
C ALA A 76 -3.19 5.85 14.06
N SER A 77 -3.78 5.35 15.15
CA SER A 77 -4.44 4.04 15.19
C SER A 77 -5.69 3.97 14.31
N GLU A 78 -6.47 5.05 14.21
CA GLU A 78 -7.62 5.13 13.30
C GLU A 78 -7.16 5.16 11.83
N VAL A 79 -6.05 5.82 11.50
CA VAL A 79 -5.47 5.78 10.14
C VAL A 79 -5.04 4.36 9.77
N VAL A 80 -4.42 3.64 10.70
CA VAL A 80 -4.05 2.23 10.51
C VAL A 80 -5.29 1.38 10.21
N ALA A 81 -6.35 1.52 11.01
CA ALA A 81 -7.61 0.79 10.79
C ALA A 81 -8.24 1.13 9.43
N TYR A 82 -8.23 2.42 9.06
CA TYR A 82 -8.75 2.90 7.78
C TYR A 82 -8.00 2.29 6.58
N LEU A 83 -6.66 2.19 6.64
CA LEU A 83 -5.84 1.60 5.59
C LEU A 83 -5.99 0.07 5.51
N ASP A 84 -6.13 -0.60 6.66
CA ASP A 84 -6.44 -2.02 6.74
C ASP A 84 -7.78 -2.36 6.09
N GLU A 85 -8.84 -1.62 6.44
CA GLU A 85 -10.17 -1.80 5.86
C GLU A 85 -10.15 -1.53 4.35
N TYR A 86 -9.42 -0.50 3.94
CA TYR A 86 -9.27 -0.18 2.53
C TYR A 86 -8.60 -1.32 1.75
N ALA A 87 -7.48 -1.87 2.25
CA ALA A 87 -6.80 -3.01 1.64
C ALA A 87 -7.72 -4.25 1.52
N ARG A 88 -8.52 -4.53 2.56
CA ARG A 88 -9.48 -5.65 2.55
C ARG A 88 -10.63 -5.43 1.56
N SER A 89 -11.06 -4.19 1.36
CA SER A 89 -12.25 -3.87 0.54
C SER A 89 -12.17 -4.35 -0.91
N PHE A 90 -10.96 -4.49 -1.45
CA PHE A 90 -10.71 -5.00 -2.81
C PHE A 90 -9.77 -6.22 -2.83
N ARG A 91 -9.49 -6.81 -1.65
CA ARG A 91 -8.57 -7.94 -1.48
C ARG A 91 -7.20 -7.66 -2.11
N ALA A 92 -6.58 -6.55 -1.70
CA ALA A 92 -5.29 -6.12 -2.24
C ALA A 92 -4.27 -7.27 -2.30
N PRO A 93 -3.56 -7.47 -3.43
CA PRO A 93 -2.56 -8.52 -3.60
C PRO A 93 -1.26 -8.17 -2.85
N LEU A 94 -1.35 -8.10 -1.52
CA LEU A 94 -0.29 -7.63 -0.64
C LEU A 94 0.50 -8.79 -0.02
N HIS A 95 1.82 -8.72 -0.14
CA HIS A 95 2.77 -9.58 0.56
C HIS A 95 3.49 -8.75 1.62
N THR A 96 3.10 -8.93 2.87
CA THR A 96 3.76 -8.34 4.05
C THR A 96 4.94 -9.19 4.52
N GLY A 97 5.89 -8.57 5.23
CA GLY A 97 7.10 -9.27 5.67
C GLY A 97 8.05 -9.60 4.53
N VAL A 98 7.96 -8.89 3.40
CA VAL A 98 8.81 -9.07 2.23
C VAL A 98 9.64 -7.82 2.01
N THR A 99 10.95 -7.92 2.25
CA THR A 99 11.88 -6.82 2.06
C THR A 99 12.44 -6.85 0.65
N VAL A 100 12.10 -5.85 -0.15
CA VAL A 100 12.79 -5.63 -1.43
C VAL A 100 14.20 -5.09 -1.15
N THR A 101 15.22 -5.80 -1.65
CA THR A 101 16.63 -5.47 -1.43
C THR A 101 17.27 -4.82 -2.66
N ARG A 102 16.75 -5.11 -3.86
CA ARG A 102 17.28 -4.57 -5.12
C ARG A 102 16.22 -4.52 -6.21
N VAL A 103 16.27 -3.48 -7.03
CA VAL A 103 15.58 -3.39 -8.32
C VAL A 103 16.64 -3.21 -9.41
N GLN A 104 16.60 -4.02 -10.45
CA GLN A 104 17.55 -3.98 -11.56
C GLN A 104 16.82 -4.11 -12.89
N GLY A 105 17.14 -3.25 -13.86
CA GLY A 105 16.65 -3.39 -15.23
C GLY A 105 17.26 -4.61 -15.94
N ARG A 106 16.45 -5.33 -16.71
CA ARG A 106 16.82 -6.53 -17.45
C ARG A 106 16.15 -6.53 -18.83
N GLY A 107 16.79 -5.89 -19.80
CA GLY A 107 16.16 -5.66 -21.12
C GLY A 107 14.97 -4.72 -20.96
N ASP A 108 13.78 -5.20 -21.35
CA ASP A 108 12.52 -4.46 -21.26
C ASP A 108 11.72 -4.71 -19.96
N SER A 109 12.32 -5.44 -19.00
CA SER A 109 11.72 -5.73 -17.69
C SER A 109 12.61 -5.27 -16.53
N PHE A 110 12.10 -5.44 -15.32
CA PHE A 110 12.82 -5.26 -14.07
C PHE A 110 12.84 -6.59 -13.29
N GLU A 111 14.01 -6.96 -12.79
CA GLU A 111 14.16 -7.94 -11.72
C GLU A 111 14.09 -7.22 -10.37
N VAL A 112 13.21 -7.69 -9.49
CA VAL A 112 13.04 -7.21 -8.12
C VAL A 112 13.44 -8.33 -7.16
N GLN A 113 14.57 -8.15 -6.48
CA GLN A 113 15.09 -9.11 -5.52
C GLN A 113 14.52 -8.82 -4.13
N THR A 114 14.10 -9.87 -3.43
CA THR A 114 13.58 -9.79 -2.05
C THR A 114 14.21 -10.86 -1.17
N ASP A 115 14.05 -10.72 0.14
CA ASP A 115 14.37 -11.76 1.12
C ASP A 115 13.49 -13.02 1.05
N ALA A 116 12.39 -12.97 0.30
CA ALA A 116 11.45 -14.07 0.08
C ALA A 116 11.45 -14.61 -1.37
N GLY A 117 12.47 -14.27 -2.16
CA GLY A 117 12.62 -14.69 -3.56
C GLY A 117 12.54 -13.54 -4.57
N ALA A 118 12.84 -13.85 -5.83
CA ALA A 118 12.89 -12.86 -6.91
C ALA A 118 11.56 -12.77 -7.68
N TRP A 119 11.23 -11.56 -8.08
CA TRP A 119 10.13 -11.21 -8.96
C TRP A 119 10.64 -10.57 -10.24
N GLU A 120 9.90 -10.72 -11.33
CA GLU A 120 10.13 -10.04 -12.60
C GLU A 120 8.85 -9.33 -13.04
N SER A 121 8.99 -8.10 -13.56
CA SER A 121 7.86 -7.30 -14.02
C SER A 121 8.26 -6.23 -15.04
N SER A 122 7.36 -5.87 -15.95
CA SER A 122 7.58 -4.75 -16.88
C SER A 122 7.51 -3.39 -16.20
N ASN A 123 6.85 -3.28 -15.03
CA ASN A 123 6.64 -2.01 -14.35
C ASN A 123 6.94 -2.11 -12.86
N VAL A 124 7.61 -1.10 -12.30
CA VAL A 124 7.86 -0.99 -10.85
C VAL A 124 7.41 0.39 -10.37
N VAL A 125 6.63 0.41 -9.28
CA VAL A 125 6.20 1.62 -8.59
C VAL A 125 6.85 1.63 -7.20
N ILE A 126 7.57 2.72 -6.86
CA ILE A 126 8.12 2.93 -5.52
C ILE A 126 7.18 3.87 -4.77
N ALA A 127 6.65 3.43 -3.62
CA ALA A 127 5.56 4.10 -2.92
C ALA A 127 5.78 4.25 -1.40
#